data_AF-A0A1Q4VGG7-F1
#
_entry.id   AF-A0A1Q4VGG7-F1
#
_cell.length_a   1.000
_cell.length_b   1.000
_cell.length_c   1.000
_cell.angle_alpha   90.00
_cell.angle_beta   90.00
_cell.angle_gamma   90.00
#
_symmetry.space_group_name_H-M   'P 1'
#
loop_
_entity.id
_entity.type
_entity.pdbx_description
1 polymer ?
#
loop_
_entity_poly.entity_id
_entity_poly.type
_entity_poly.pdbx_seq_one_letter_code
_entity_poly.pdbx_strand_id
1 'polypeptide(L)'
;MPDATPLPPTDPGRHLTDPTTRSALRIQQHLLSAAREFLRGRGFTELLPPIIGPVTDPGARGSKQVDIDFYGHRYKLMTSAILYKQASLLAFDKIFCIAPNVRLEPLETAGTSRHLAEFHQLDVEAAGASRDDAVRLAEELVVHIVGSTVRELPKEFAELGRDPQAFADLLKGSFGRVRHAEAVAELRGIGHPQSLDAELDWEGEALLSARRDRPFFVTDYPKGSRGFYDREHPQDPGLLRNFDLLAPEGYGELCSGSQRTNDYAEIVTRMRETGENPQKYRWYLDLVREGVPASAGFGIGVERLTRYVAGLDAVWQASAFPKVAGVVSP
;
A
#
# COMPACT_ATOMS: atom_id res chain seq x y z
N MET A 1 27.63 10.95 -7.54
CA MET A 1 26.78 10.77 -6.36
C MET A 1 25.35 10.87 -6.87
N PRO A 2 24.45 9.91 -6.60
CA PRO A 2 23.03 10.17 -6.86
C PRO A 2 22.66 11.43 -6.08
N ASP A 3 22.04 12.41 -6.75
CA ASP A 3 21.64 13.66 -6.09
C ASP A 3 20.78 13.32 -4.86
N ALA A 4 21.00 14.07 -3.77
CA ALA A 4 20.22 13.88 -2.56
C ALA A 4 18.74 14.08 -2.88
N THR A 5 17.88 13.15 -2.44
CA THR A 5 16.43 13.27 -2.61
C THR A 5 15.98 14.63 -2.09
N PRO A 6 15.27 15.43 -2.91
CA PRO A 6 14.85 16.76 -2.48
C PRO A 6 13.93 16.66 -1.27
N LEU A 7 14.14 17.51 -0.27
CA LEU A 7 13.24 17.65 0.88
C LEU A 7 12.11 18.65 0.56
N PRO A 8 10.95 18.53 1.21
CA PRO A 8 9.85 19.46 1.01
C PRO A 8 10.25 20.89 1.38
N PRO A 9 9.74 21.93 0.69
CA PRO A 9 9.91 23.32 1.10
C PRO A 9 9.41 23.54 2.53
N THR A 10 10.12 24.36 3.32
CA THR A 10 9.73 24.67 4.70
C THR A 10 8.52 25.60 4.79
N ASP A 11 8.26 26.39 3.74
CA ASP A 11 7.09 27.25 3.62
C ASP A 11 5.95 26.53 2.88
N PRO A 12 4.82 26.23 3.55
CA PRO A 12 3.66 25.62 2.91
C PRO A 12 3.08 26.47 1.77
N GLY A 13 3.17 27.80 1.85
CA GLY A 13 2.68 28.70 0.80
C GLY A 13 3.43 28.47 -0.51
N ARG A 14 4.77 28.40 -0.44
CA ARG A 14 5.62 28.06 -1.59
C ARG A 14 5.32 26.67 -2.13
N HIS A 15 5.15 25.67 -1.26
CA HIS A 15 4.82 24.30 -1.68
C HIS A 15 3.49 24.20 -2.42
N LEU A 16 2.43 24.79 -1.85
CA LEU A 16 1.07 24.74 -2.41
C LEU A 16 0.89 25.56 -3.68
N THR A 17 1.73 26.60 -3.88
CA THR A 17 1.68 27.44 -5.09
C THR A 17 2.60 26.94 -6.21
N ASP A 18 3.49 25.98 -5.93
CA ASP A 18 4.33 25.36 -6.94
C ASP A 18 3.46 24.68 -8.02
N PRO A 19 3.68 24.97 -9.32
CA PRO A 19 2.91 24.36 -10.40
C PRO A 19 2.93 22.82 -10.36
N THR A 20 4.08 22.21 -10.03
CA THR A 20 4.25 20.76 -9.93
C THR A 20 3.31 20.18 -8.87
N THR A 21 3.33 20.75 -7.66
CA THR A 21 2.46 20.33 -6.56
C THR A 21 0.99 20.48 -6.94
N ARG A 22 0.61 21.60 -7.57
CA ARG A 22 -0.77 21.84 -7.99
C ARG A 22 -1.26 20.81 -9.00
N SER A 23 -0.46 20.46 -10.00
CA SER A 23 -0.82 19.49 -11.02
C SER A 23 -0.83 18.06 -10.44
N ALA A 24 0.10 17.74 -9.54
CA ALA A 24 0.09 16.47 -8.79
C ALA A 24 -1.18 16.30 -7.93
N LEU A 25 -1.61 17.34 -7.20
CA LEU A 25 -2.82 17.28 -6.38
C LEU A 25 -4.10 17.17 -7.22
N ARG A 26 -4.15 17.76 -8.42
CA ARG A 26 -5.25 17.56 -9.36
C ARG A 26 -5.30 16.14 -9.91
N ILE A 27 -4.13 15.57 -10.25
CA ILE A 27 -4.01 14.17 -10.62
C ILE A 27 -4.53 13.30 -9.47
N GLN A 28 -4.06 13.51 -8.24
CA GLN A 28 -4.51 12.75 -7.07
C GLN A 28 -6.04 12.80 -6.88
N GLN A 29 -6.65 13.98 -6.99
CA GLN A 29 -8.10 14.15 -6.90
C GLN A 29 -8.82 13.28 -7.96
N HIS A 30 -8.33 13.28 -9.20
CA HIS A 30 -8.92 12.49 -10.27
C HIS A 30 -8.70 10.99 -10.07
N LEU A 31 -7.51 10.58 -9.64
CA LEU A 31 -7.20 9.17 -9.31
C LEU A 31 -8.21 8.61 -8.30
N LEU A 32 -8.47 9.35 -7.22
CA LEU A 32 -9.44 8.95 -6.19
C LEU A 32 -10.89 8.96 -6.71
N SER A 33 -11.24 9.89 -7.59
CA SER A 33 -12.57 9.97 -8.19
C SER A 33 -12.84 8.76 -9.10
N ALA A 34 -11.88 8.43 -9.98
CA ALA A 34 -11.93 7.26 -10.85
C ALA A 34 -11.94 5.95 -10.05
N ALA A 35 -11.15 5.87 -8.97
CA ALA A 35 -11.16 4.70 -8.07
C ALA A 35 -12.55 4.46 -7.45
N ARG A 36 -13.18 5.52 -6.92
CA ARG A 36 -14.53 5.45 -6.36
C ARG A 36 -15.56 5.02 -7.40
N GLU A 37 -15.51 5.62 -8.59
CA GLU A 37 -16.40 5.26 -9.70
C GLU A 37 -16.31 3.78 -10.04
N PHE A 38 -15.08 3.27 -10.25
CA PHE A 38 -14.84 1.87 -10.58
C PHE A 38 -15.33 0.91 -9.49
N LEU A 39 -14.96 1.16 -8.24
CA LEU A 39 -15.29 0.26 -7.12
C LEU A 39 -16.79 0.26 -6.85
N ARG A 40 -17.45 1.43 -6.86
CA ARG A 40 -18.91 1.52 -6.72
C ARG A 40 -19.64 0.86 -7.89
N GLY A 41 -19.14 1.03 -9.12
CA GLY A 41 -19.66 0.36 -10.30
C GLY A 41 -19.57 -1.18 -10.22
N ARG A 42 -18.66 -1.70 -9.38
CA ARG A 42 -18.52 -3.13 -9.06
C ARG A 42 -19.24 -3.56 -7.79
N GLY A 43 -20.08 -2.70 -7.22
CA GLY A 43 -20.88 -2.99 -6.04
C GLY A 43 -20.07 -3.05 -4.73
N PHE A 44 -18.95 -2.34 -4.65
CA PHE A 44 -18.27 -2.11 -3.37
C PHE A 44 -18.94 -0.96 -2.62
N THR A 45 -18.99 -1.07 -1.29
CA THR A 45 -19.49 -0.04 -0.39
C THR A 45 -18.33 0.78 0.17
N GLU A 46 -18.36 2.11 0.01
CA GLU A 46 -17.37 3.00 0.64
C GLU A 46 -17.68 3.13 2.13
N LEU A 47 -16.70 2.87 2.98
CA LEU A 47 -16.78 3.08 4.42
C LEU A 47 -15.77 4.13 4.86
N LEU A 48 -16.07 4.82 5.96
CA LEU A 48 -15.12 5.70 6.63
C LEU A 48 -14.40 4.91 7.72
N PRO A 49 -13.09 4.67 7.61
CA PRO A 49 -12.35 3.86 8.57
C PRO A 49 -12.04 4.66 9.83
N PRO A 50 -11.89 4.01 10.99
CA PRO A 50 -11.42 4.68 12.18
C PRO A 50 -9.96 5.13 12.01
N ILE A 51 -9.61 6.26 12.60
CA ILE A 51 -8.24 6.79 12.62
C ILE A 51 -7.48 6.30 13.86
N ILE A 52 -8.22 5.98 14.93
CA ILE A 52 -7.68 5.53 16.21
C ILE A 52 -8.36 4.24 16.67
N GLY A 53 -7.65 3.43 17.46
CA GLY A 53 -8.18 2.18 17.98
C GLY A 53 -7.30 1.55 19.05
N PRO A 54 -7.76 0.51 19.76
CA PRO A 54 -6.99 -0.14 20.81
C PRO A 54 -5.73 -0.86 20.28
N VAL A 55 -5.75 -1.24 19.01
CA VAL A 55 -4.66 -1.88 18.27
C VAL A 55 -4.66 -1.36 16.84
N THR A 56 -3.52 -1.49 16.17
CA THR A 56 -3.37 -1.22 14.73
C THR A 56 -2.69 -2.42 14.08
N ASP A 57 -2.53 -2.40 12.76
CA ASP A 57 -1.73 -3.37 12.02
C ASP A 57 -0.33 -3.57 12.65
N PRO A 58 0.03 -4.80 13.05
CA PRO A 58 1.37 -5.10 13.55
C PRO A 58 2.45 -5.08 12.45
N GLY A 59 2.06 -5.15 11.17
CA GLY A 59 2.96 -5.14 10.01
C GLY A 59 3.52 -3.75 9.71
N ALA A 60 4.47 -3.28 10.51
CA ALA A 60 5.00 -1.90 10.40
C ALA A 60 6.31 -1.76 9.62
N ARG A 61 6.89 -2.84 9.06
CA ARG A 61 8.15 -2.84 8.27
C ARG A 61 9.29 -1.99 8.88
N GLY A 62 9.46 -2.02 10.20
CA GLY A 62 10.48 -1.24 10.92
C GLY A 62 10.06 0.16 11.38
N SER A 63 8.93 0.69 10.90
CA SER A 63 8.32 1.91 11.43
C SER A 63 7.73 1.69 12.83
N LYS A 64 7.62 2.77 13.62
CA LYS A 64 7.02 2.72 14.95
C LYS A 64 5.55 3.14 14.91
N GLN A 65 4.74 2.49 15.75
CA GLN A 65 3.34 2.88 15.99
C GLN A 65 3.25 4.07 16.95
N VAL A 66 2.22 4.90 16.79
CA VAL A 66 1.94 6.03 17.69
C VAL A 66 0.88 5.63 18.71
N ASP A 67 1.15 5.84 19.99
CA ASP A 67 0.16 5.70 21.05
C ASP A 67 -0.48 7.05 21.39
N ILE A 68 -1.76 7.02 21.76
CA ILE A 68 -2.53 8.17 22.23
C ILE A 68 -3.28 7.83 23.51
N ASP A 69 -3.53 8.83 24.36
CA ASP A 69 -4.49 8.70 25.45
C ASP A 69 -5.91 8.99 24.91
N PHE A 70 -6.79 8.02 25.08
CA PHE A 70 -8.20 8.13 24.76
C PHE A 70 -9.01 7.96 26.04
N TYR A 71 -9.23 9.08 26.75
CA TYR A 71 -9.97 9.12 28.01
C TYR A 71 -9.41 8.16 29.07
N GLY A 72 -8.09 8.11 29.24
CA GLY A 72 -7.41 7.21 30.17
C GLY A 72 -7.19 5.78 29.65
N HIS A 73 -7.52 5.51 28.38
CA HIS A 73 -7.21 4.26 27.70
C HIS A 73 -6.13 4.47 26.64
N ARG A 74 -5.15 3.56 26.56
CA ARG A 74 -4.11 3.61 25.52
C ARG A 74 -4.68 3.14 24.19
N TYR A 75 -4.78 4.06 23.24
CA TYR A 75 -5.16 3.81 21.85
C TYR A 75 -3.94 4.04 20.95
N LYS A 76 -4.09 3.71 19.67
CA LYS A 76 -3.08 3.87 18.63
C LYS A 76 -3.68 4.60 17.44
N LEU A 77 -2.86 5.41 16.76
CA LEU A 77 -3.17 5.83 15.40
C LEU A 77 -3.01 4.64 14.45
N MET A 78 -3.88 4.56 13.45
CA MET A 78 -3.81 3.47 12.46
C MET A 78 -2.57 3.58 11.59
N THR A 79 -1.83 2.48 11.47
CA THR A 79 -0.77 2.22 10.47
C THR A 79 -1.32 1.55 9.21
N SER A 80 -2.52 0.96 9.34
CA SER A 80 -3.34 0.32 8.30
C SER A 80 -4.69 -0.07 8.92
N ALA A 81 -5.77 -0.02 8.14
CA ALA A 81 -7.12 -0.37 8.59
C ALA A 81 -7.44 -1.88 8.51
N ILE A 82 -6.43 -2.76 8.35
CA ILE A 82 -6.61 -4.17 8.00
C ILE A 82 -7.64 -4.93 8.87
N LEU A 83 -7.58 -4.78 10.20
CA LEU A 83 -8.50 -5.47 11.10
C LEU A 83 -9.94 -4.95 10.96
N TYR A 84 -10.08 -3.63 10.78
CA TYR A 84 -11.38 -2.97 10.64
C TYR A 84 -12.02 -3.25 9.30
N LYS A 85 -11.23 -3.27 8.21
CA LYS A 85 -11.75 -3.56 6.88
C LYS A 85 -12.20 -5.02 6.76
N GLN A 86 -11.50 -5.96 7.40
CA GLN A 86 -11.95 -7.36 7.46
C GLN A 86 -13.20 -7.52 8.33
N ALA A 87 -13.23 -6.89 9.51
CA ALA A 87 -14.42 -6.90 10.38
C ALA A 87 -15.65 -6.29 9.70
N SER A 88 -15.45 -5.28 8.85
CA SER A 88 -16.53 -4.64 8.09
C SER A 88 -17.23 -5.59 7.10
N LEU A 89 -16.62 -6.73 6.78
CA LEU A 89 -17.25 -7.76 5.95
C LEU A 89 -18.44 -8.45 6.63
N LEU A 90 -18.63 -8.27 7.93
CA LEU A 90 -19.86 -8.66 8.62
C LEU A 90 -21.06 -7.81 8.20
N ALA A 91 -20.83 -6.61 7.67
CA ALA A 91 -21.88 -5.69 7.21
C ALA A 91 -22.08 -5.75 5.69
N PHE A 92 -21.00 -5.90 4.91
CA PHE A 92 -21.04 -5.89 3.45
C PHE A 92 -20.00 -6.83 2.85
N ASP A 93 -20.36 -7.62 1.84
CA ASP A 93 -19.44 -8.57 1.19
C ASP A 93 -18.25 -7.91 0.48
N LYS A 94 -18.37 -6.63 0.10
CA LYS A 94 -17.36 -5.88 -0.65
C LYS A 94 -17.29 -4.45 -0.14
N ILE A 95 -16.14 -4.07 0.38
CA ILE A 95 -15.91 -2.74 0.96
C ILE A 95 -14.65 -2.11 0.39
N PHE A 96 -14.63 -0.79 0.40
CA PHE A 96 -13.40 -0.03 0.24
C PHE A 96 -13.42 1.20 1.13
N CYS A 97 -12.25 1.74 1.41
CA CYS A 97 -12.10 3.01 2.12
C CYS A 97 -10.83 3.74 1.68
N ILE A 98 -10.78 5.04 1.95
CA ILE A 98 -9.56 5.82 1.83
C ILE A 98 -9.12 6.14 3.26
N ALA A 99 -8.18 5.36 3.77
CA ALA A 99 -7.75 5.38 5.16
C ALA A 99 -6.51 6.29 5.33
N PRO A 100 -6.56 7.31 6.20
CA PRO A 100 -5.35 7.98 6.66
C PRO A 100 -4.58 7.05 7.59
N ASN A 101 -3.27 6.98 7.41
CA ASN A 101 -2.38 6.14 8.19
C ASN A 101 -1.17 6.93 8.67
N VAL A 102 -0.70 6.58 9.85
CA VAL A 102 0.49 7.16 10.48
C VAL A 102 1.49 6.08 10.82
N ARG A 103 2.71 6.21 10.29
CA ARG A 103 3.86 5.36 10.58
C ARG A 103 5.02 6.25 10.97
N LEU A 104 5.58 6.09 12.16
CA LEU A 104 6.80 6.82 12.51
C LEU A 104 7.99 6.13 11.82
N GLU A 105 8.23 6.54 10.59
CA GLU A 105 9.32 6.03 9.76
C GLU A 105 10.69 6.36 10.37
N PRO A 106 11.69 5.46 10.26
CA PRO A 106 13.06 5.74 10.69
C PRO A 106 13.64 6.99 10.02
N LEU A 107 14.55 7.70 10.69
CA LEU A 107 15.06 9.01 10.21
C LEU A 107 15.82 8.89 8.87
N GLU A 108 16.47 7.76 8.63
CA GLU A 108 17.15 7.45 7.38
C GLU A 108 16.20 7.43 6.17
N THR A 109 14.89 7.20 6.39
CA THR A 109 13.90 7.22 5.31
C THR A 109 13.62 8.63 4.78
N ALA A 110 14.04 9.69 5.50
CA ALA A 110 13.93 11.07 5.03
C ALA A 110 14.69 11.31 3.71
N GLY A 111 15.77 10.57 3.49
CA GLY A 111 16.55 10.60 2.25
C GLY A 111 15.97 9.74 1.13
N THR A 112 14.86 9.02 1.37
CA THR A 112 14.21 8.19 0.36
C THR A 112 13.09 8.95 -0.33
N SER A 113 12.83 8.64 -1.59
CA SER A 113 11.79 9.28 -2.40
C SER A 113 10.37 8.72 -2.18
N ARG A 114 10.16 7.82 -1.22
CA ARG A 114 8.95 6.96 -1.17
C ARG A 114 8.24 6.83 0.18
N HIS A 115 8.76 7.47 1.24
CA HIS A 115 8.21 7.37 2.59
C HIS A 115 7.62 8.70 3.06
N LEU A 116 6.48 8.61 3.75
CA LEU A 116 5.85 9.67 4.53
C LEU A 116 5.42 9.05 5.86
N ALA A 117 5.49 9.85 6.92
CA ALA A 117 4.98 9.45 8.22
C ALA A 117 3.45 9.50 8.29
N GLU A 118 2.80 10.32 7.46
CA GLU A 118 1.36 10.39 7.26
C GLU A 118 1.05 10.18 5.78
N PHE A 119 0.16 9.24 5.45
CA PHE A 119 -0.19 8.90 4.08
C PHE A 119 -1.60 8.33 4.01
N HIS A 120 -2.18 8.31 2.80
CA HIS A 120 -3.50 7.74 2.56
C HIS A 120 -3.39 6.43 1.79
N GLN A 121 -4.24 5.48 2.16
CA GLN A 121 -4.33 4.18 1.50
C GLN A 121 -5.74 3.98 0.98
N LEU A 122 -5.87 3.68 -0.32
CA LEU A 122 -7.09 3.12 -0.87
C LEU A 122 -7.12 1.62 -0.52
N ASP A 123 -7.87 1.29 0.51
CA ASP A 123 -8.04 -0.07 1.01
C ASP A 123 -9.27 -0.72 0.39
N VAL A 124 -9.12 -1.96 -0.05
CA VAL A 124 -10.18 -2.78 -0.64
C VAL A 124 -10.18 -4.14 0.06
N GLU A 125 -11.37 -4.67 0.37
CA GLU A 125 -11.54 -6.01 0.91
C GLU A 125 -12.83 -6.65 0.37
N ALA A 126 -12.77 -7.93 0.01
CA ALA A 126 -13.91 -8.69 -0.48
C ALA A 126 -14.02 -10.07 0.21
N ALA A 127 -15.20 -10.37 0.70
CA ALA A 127 -15.55 -11.66 1.29
C ALA A 127 -15.52 -12.78 0.23
N GLY A 128 -15.02 -13.94 0.62
CA GLY A 128 -14.89 -15.13 -0.24
C GLY A 128 -13.84 -15.04 -1.35
N ALA A 129 -13.20 -13.88 -1.55
CA ALA A 129 -12.22 -13.68 -2.60
C ALA A 129 -10.92 -14.46 -2.34
N SER A 130 -10.29 -14.93 -3.42
CA SER A 130 -8.94 -15.47 -3.41
C SER A 130 -7.89 -14.39 -3.67
N ARG A 131 -6.62 -14.71 -3.40
CA ARG A 131 -5.50 -13.83 -3.80
C ARG A 131 -5.57 -13.46 -5.28
N ASP A 132 -5.89 -14.43 -6.15
CA ASP A 132 -5.87 -14.19 -7.59
C ASP A 132 -7.07 -13.32 -8.05
N ASP A 133 -8.18 -13.31 -7.31
CA ASP A 133 -9.27 -12.35 -7.51
C ASP A 133 -8.83 -10.93 -7.12
N ALA A 134 -8.13 -10.79 -5.99
CA ALA A 134 -7.59 -9.51 -5.53
C ALA A 134 -6.52 -8.95 -6.48
N VAL A 135 -5.64 -9.80 -7.02
CA VAL A 135 -4.65 -9.43 -8.05
C VAL A 135 -5.33 -8.88 -9.31
N ARG A 136 -6.33 -9.59 -9.85
CA ARG A 136 -7.08 -9.13 -11.02
C ARG A 136 -7.79 -7.81 -10.76
N LEU A 137 -8.43 -7.67 -9.60
CA LEU A 137 -9.09 -6.44 -9.21
C LEU A 137 -8.11 -5.26 -9.10
N ALA A 138 -6.94 -5.47 -8.50
CA ALA A 138 -5.91 -4.45 -8.39
C ALA A 138 -5.37 -4.01 -9.76
N GLU A 139 -5.11 -4.97 -10.67
CA GLU A 139 -4.69 -4.68 -12.04
C GLU A 139 -5.74 -3.85 -12.78
N GLU A 140 -6.99 -4.32 -12.81
CA GLU A 140 -8.08 -3.65 -13.52
C GLU A 140 -8.37 -2.25 -12.93
N LEU A 141 -8.29 -2.10 -11.62
CA LEU A 141 -8.44 -0.82 -10.93
C LEU A 141 -7.33 0.16 -11.32
N VAL A 142 -6.06 -0.27 -11.30
CA VAL A 142 -4.92 0.59 -11.68
C VAL A 142 -5.02 0.98 -13.16
N VAL A 143 -5.35 0.03 -14.05
CA VAL A 143 -5.58 0.32 -15.47
C VAL A 143 -6.68 1.36 -15.67
N HIS A 144 -7.82 1.19 -14.99
CA HIS A 144 -8.93 2.12 -15.08
C HIS A 144 -8.55 3.51 -14.56
N ILE A 145 -7.95 3.59 -13.37
CA ILE A 145 -7.53 4.84 -12.75
C ILE A 145 -6.55 5.59 -13.66
N VAL A 146 -5.46 4.93 -14.09
CA VAL A 146 -4.42 5.56 -14.91
C VAL A 146 -4.98 5.96 -16.28
N GLY A 147 -5.75 5.08 -16.92
CA GLY A 147 -6.36 5.37 -18.23
C GLY A 147 -7.34 6.52 -18.19
N SER A 148 -8.12 6.64 -17.11
CA SER A 148 -8.99 7.79 -16.88
C SER A 148 -8.18 9.07 -16.70
N THR A 149 -7.17 9.08 -15.84
CA THR A 149 -6.33 10.26 -15.60
C THR A 149 -5.63 10.75 -16.86
N VAL A 150 -5.00 9.84 -17.62
CA VAL A 150 -4.31 10.17 -18.87
C VAL A 150 -5.25 10.82 -19.88
N ARG A 151 -6.48 10.34 -19.97
CA ARG A 151 -7.49 10.88 -20.90
C ARG A 151 -8.03 12.24 -20.46
N GLU A 152 -8.32 12.41 -19.18
CA GLU A 152 -9.06 13.57 -18.68
C GLU A 152 -8.16 14.75 -18.26
N LEU A 153 -6.87 14.53 -18.00
CA LEU A 153 -5.95 15.57 -17.49
C LEU A 153 -4.75 15.88 -18.41
N PRO A 154 -4.92 16.03 -19.74
CA PRO A 154 -3.79 16.24 -20.65
C PRO A 154 -2.99 17.52 -20.35
N LYS A 155 -3.63 18.52 -19.73
CA LYS A 155 -2.99 19.76 -19.31
C LYS A 155 -1.98 19.52 -18.19
N GLU A 156 -2.38 18.81 -17.13
CA GLU A 156 -1.52 18.50 -16.00
C GLU A 156 -0.31 17.64 -16.43
N PHE A 157 -0.51 16.67 -17.34
CA PHE A 157 0.60 15.90 -17.92
C PHE A 157 1.59 16.78 -18.69
N ALA A 158 1.09 17.72 -19.49
CA ALA A 158 1.93 18.67 -20.24
C ALA A 158 2.70 19.62 -19.30
N GLU A 159 2.08 20.11 -18.23
CA GLU A 159 2.72 20.96 -17.22
C GLU A 159 3.84 20.23 -16.48
N LEU A 160 3.66 18.93 -16.21
CA LEU A 160 4.65 18.07 -15.56
C LEU A 160 5.72 17.53 -16.51
N GLY A 161 5.57 17.71 -17.83
CA GLY A 161 6.44 17.08 -18.82
C GLY A 161 6.37 15.55 -18.81
N ARG A 162 5.29 14.96 -18.27
CA ARG A 162 5.10 13.52 -18.18
C ARG A 162 4.42 13.01 -19.45
N ASP A 163 5.15 12.25 -20.26
CA ASP A 163 4.63 11.66 -21.49
C ASP A 163 3.53 10.62 -21.20
N PRO A 164 2.28 10.85 -21.66
CA PRO A 164 1.20 9.87 -21.54
C PRO A 164 1.52 8.49 -22.15
N GLN A 165 2.40 8.45 -23.15
CA GLN A 165 2.77 7.20 -23.82
C GLN A 165 3.57 6.27 -22.90
N ALA A 166 4.14 6.77 -21.80
CA ALA A 166 4.78 5.95 -20.76
C ALA A 166 3.81 4.91 -20.16
N PHE A 167 2.49 5.15 -20.23
CA PHE A 167 1.49 4.22 -19.72
C PHE A 167 0.95 3.24 -20.76
N ALA A 168 1.42 3.26 -22.01
CA ALA A 168 0.88 2.43 -23.08
C ALA A 168 0.91 0.92 -22.76
N ASP A 169 1.97 0.43 -22.11
CA ASP A 169 2.06 -0.98 -21.70
C ASP A 169 1.22 -1.30 -20.46
N LEU A 170 1.09 -0.35 -19.52
CA LEU A 170 0.18 -0.47 -18.39
C LEU A 170 -1.27 -0.60 -18.88
N LEU A 171 -1.67 0.25 -19.82
CA LEU A 171 -3.05 0.31 -20.32
C LEU A 171 -3.48 -0.91 -21.14
N LYS A 172 -2.54 -1.79 -21.53
CA LYS A 172 -2.86 -3.10 -22.10
C LYS A 172 -3.44 -4.08 -21.08
N GLY A 173 -3.27 -3.84 -19.77
CA GLY A 173 -3.81 -4.70 -18.71
C GLY A 173 -3.19 -6.09 -18.65
N SER A 174 -1.89 -6.20 -18.91
CA SER A 174 -1.14 -7.47 -18.84
C SER A 174 0.09 -7.30 -17.94
N PHE A 175 -0.12 -7.14 -16.64
CA PHE A 175 0.97 -6.91 -15.69
C PHE A 175 1.81 -8.18 -15.55
N GLY A 176 3.11 -8.00 -15.32
CA GLY A 176 4.01 -9.12 -15.09
C GLY A 176 3.66 -9.85 -13.78
N ARG A 177 4.15 -11.08 -13.63
CA ARG A 177 4.08 -11.81 -12.36
C ARG A 177 5.38 -12.57 -12.15
N VAL A 178 5.91 -12.48 -10.94
CA VAL A 178 7.13 -13.17 -10.50
C VAL A 178 6.94 -13.63 -9.06
N ARG A 179 7.47 -14.79 -8.70
CA ARG A 179 7.48 -15.22 -7.28
C ARG A 179 8.57 -14.48 -6.53
N HIS A 180 8.38 -14.27 -5.24
CA HIS A 180 9.38 -13.66 -4.35
C HIS A 180 10.75 -14.34 -4.48
N ALA A 181 10.79 -15.67 -4.48
CA ALA A 181 12.04 -16.42 -4.63
C ALA A 181 12.78 -16.11 -5.95
N GLU A 182 12.04 -15.91 -7.05
CA GLU A 182 12.60 -15.55 -8.36
C GLU A 182 13.10 -14.10 -8.35
N ALA A 183 12.35 -13.18 -7.74
CA ALA A 183 12.77 -11.79 -7.56
C ALA A 183 14.05 -11.67 -6.71
N VAL A 184 14.16 -12.46 -5.62
CA VAL A 184 15.37 -12.54 -4.80
C VAL A 184 16.55 -13.12 -5.59
N ALA A 185 16.32 -14.13 -6.42
CA ALA A 185 17.35 -14.68 -7.30
C ALA A 185 17.83 -13.67 -8.34
N GLU A 186 16.91 -12.90 -8.94
CA GLU A 186 17.23 -11.80 -9.86
C GLU A 186 18.11 -10.74 -9.17
N LEU A 187 17.72 -10.30 -7.97
CA LEU A 187 18.48 -9.33 -7.17
C LEU A 187 19.90 -9.82 -6.83
N ARG A 188 20.03 -11.06 -6.36
CA ARG A 188 21.35 -11.66 -6.08
C ARG A 188 22.19 -11.78 -7.35
N GLY A 189 21.58 -12.12 -8.48
CA GLY A 189 22.25 -12.21 -9.78
C GLY A 189 22.84 -10.88 -10.27
N ILE A 190 22.26 -9.75 -9.87
CA ILE A 190 22.78 -8.41 -10.18
C ILE A 190 23.66 -7.83 -9.07
N GLY A 191 24.01 -8.64 -8.06
CA GLY A 191 24.90 -8.25 -6.97
C GLY A 191 24.24 -7.53 -5.79
N HIS A 192 22.90 -7.47 -5.74
CA HIS A 192 22.17 -6.92 -4.59
C HIS A 192 21.93 -8.02 -3.54
N PRO A 193 22.49 -7.92 -2.32
CA PRO A 193 22.25 -8.89 -1.27
C PRO A 193 20.80 -8.84 -0.79
N GLN A 194 20.05 -9.91 -0.99
CA GLN A 194 18.65 -10.01 -0.58
C GLN A 194 18.39 -11.35 0.11
N SER A 195 17.64 -11.35 1.22
CA SER A 195 17.26 -12.59 1.93
C SER A 195 16.01 -13.23 1.32
N LEU A 196 15.98 -14.58 1.30
CA LEU A 196 14.79 -15.36 0.95
C LEU A 196 13.76 -15.44 2.09
N ASP A 197 14.19 -15.15 3.32
CA ASP A 197 13.36 -15.26 4.53
C ASP A 197 12.78 -13.91 4.97
N ALA A 198 13.00 -12.85 4.17
CA ALA A 198 12.56 -11.49 4.46
C ALA A 198 11.79 -10.89 3.29
N GLU A 199 11.14 -9.75 3.55
CA GLU A 199 10.59 -8.91 2.50
C GLU A 199 11.70 -8.41 1.56
N LEU A 200 11.32 -7.99 0.35
CA LEU A 200 12.22 -7.23 -0.51
C LEU A 200 12.52 -5.90 0.18
N ASP A 201 13.80 -5.55 0.29
CA ASP A 201 14.14 -4.21 0.76
C ASP A 201 13.81 -3.18 -0.34
N TRP A 202 13.72 -1.92 0.08
CA TRP A 202 13.26 -0.86 -0.82
C TRP A 202 14.24 -0.57 -1.98
N GLU A 203 15.54 -0.85 -1.80
CA GLU A 203 16.55 -0.72 -2.85
C GLU A 203 16.38 -1.81 -3.90
N GLY A 204 16.16 -3.05 -3.46
CA GLY A 204 15.86 -4.20 -4.30
C GLY A 204 14.58 -3.99 -5.09
N GLU A 205 13.51 -3.48 -4.46
CA GLU A 205 12.29 -3.13 -5.19
C GLU A 205 12.54 -2.07 -6.27
N ALA A 206 13.35 -1.04 -5.99
CA ALA A 206 13.69 -0.01 -6.96
C ALA A 206 14.53 -0.58 -8.12
N LEU A 207 15.47 -1.49 -7.85
CA LEU A 207 16.28 -2.16 -8.87
C LEU A 207 15.44 -3.04 -9.79
N LEU A 208 14.51 -3.82 -9.24
CA LEU A 208 13.58 -4.64 -10.03
C LEU A 208 12.63 -3.76 -10.84
N SER A 209 12.09 -2.71 -10.21
CA SER A 209 11.20 -1.72 -10.83
C SER A 209 11.87 -1.03 -12.03
N ALA A 210 13.12 -0.59 -11.91
CA ALA A 210 13.85 0.09 -12.98
C ALA A 210 14.18 -0.81 -14.19
N ARG A 211 14.11 -2.14 -14.03
CA ARG A 211 14.41 -3.14 -15.07
C ARG A 211 13.18 -3.62 -15.84
N ARG A 212 12.00 -3.07 -15.56
CA ARG A 212 10.73 -3.49 -16.16
C ARG A 212 10.06 -2.31 -16.82
N ASP A 213 9.47 -2.55 -18.00
CA ASP A 213 8.75 -1.53 -18.77
C ASP A 213 7.26 -1.43 -18.39
N ARG A 214 6.78 -2.34 -17.55
CA ARG A 214 5.38 -2.42 -17.13
C ARG A 214 5.25 -2.80 -15.66
N PRO A 215 4.11 -2.50 -15.00
CA PRO A 215 3.84 -2.98 -13.66
C PRO A 215 3.87 -4.49 -13.56
N PHE A 216 4.25 -5.01 -12.41
CA PHE A 216 4.32 -6.44 -12.16
C PHE A 216 4.06 -6.79 -10.70
N PHE A 217 3.48 -7.96 -10.48
CA PHE A 217 3.23 -8.52 -9.17
C PHE A 217 4.40 -9.37 -8.71
N VAL A 218 4.84 -9.17 -7.48
CA VAL A 218 5.68 -10.11 -6.73
C VAL A 218 4.78 -10.91 -5.81
N THR A 219 4.74 -12.24 -5.92
CA THR A 219 3.84 -13.09 -5.12
C THR A 219 4.58 -14.09 -4.23
N ASP A 220 3.87 -14.64 -3.25
CA ASP A 220 4.35 -15.78 -2.44
C ASP A 220 5.54 -15.43 -1.54
N TYR A 221 5.44 -14.34 -0.78
CA TYR A 221 6.45 -13.97 0.20
C TYR A 221 6.53 -15.01 1.34
N PRO A 222 7.68 -15.12 2.01
CA PRO A 222 7.88 -16.09 3.09
C PRO A 222 7.00 -15.77 4.31
N LYS A 223 6.54 -16.82 4.98
CA LYS A 223 5.82 -16.75 6.26
C LYS A 223 6.68 -16.06 7.31
N GLY A 224 6.06 -15.13 8.05
CA GLY A 224 6.75 -14.31 9.06
C GLY A 224 7.20 -12.95 8.54
N SER A 225 7.21 -12.75 7.22
CA SER A 225 7.49 -11.43 6.63
C SER A 225 6.29 -10.48 6.61
N ARG A 226 5.07 -11.00 6.87
CA ARG A 226 3.81 -10.22 6.94
C ARG A 226 3.03 -10.51 8.22
N GLY A 227 1.99 -9.71 8.46
CA GLY A 227 1.09 -9.82 9.61
C GLY A 227 0.40 -11.18 9.74
N PHE A 228 -0.11 -11.46 10.95
CA PHE A 228 -0.73 -12.75 11.30
C PHE A 228 -1.98 -13.10 10.49
N TYR A 229 -2.60 -12.11 9.84
CA TYR A 229 -3.85 -12.24 9.10
C TYR A 229 -3.65 -12.76 7.67
N ASP A 230 -2.41 -12.80 7.17
CA ASP A 230 -2.08 -13.33 5.85
C ASP A 230 -2.20 -14.85 5.84
N ARG A 231 -2.96 -15.38 4.87
CA ARG A 231 -3.19 -16.81 4.72
C ARG A 231 -1.95 -17.53 4.23
N GLU A 232 -1.58 -18.62 4.90
CA GLU A 232 -0.51 -19.51 4.44
C GLU A 232 -0.92 -20.27 3.16
N HIS A 233 0.05 -20.54 2.28
CA HIS A 233 -0.18 -21.28 1.05
C HIS A 233 -0.49 -22.75 1.38
N PRO A 234 -1.67 -23.27 1.00
CA PRO A 234 -2.08 -24.61 1.43
C PRO A 234 -1.27 -25.74 0.78
N GLN A 235 -0.65 -25.50 -0.37
CA GLN A 235 0.21 -26.47 -1.06
C GLN A 235 1.71 -26.23 -0.83
N ASP A 236 2.10 -25.07 -0.32
CA ASP A 236 3.52 -24.69 -0.14
C ASP A 236 3.71 -24.06 1.25
N PRO A 237 3.70 -24.87 2.33
CA PRO A 237 3.87 -24.37 3.69
C PRO A 237 5.13 -23.52 3.82
N GLY A 238 5.04 -22.45 4.61
CA GLY A 238 6.09 -21.44 4.73
C GLY A 238 5.99 -20.30 3.73
N LEU A 239 5.07 -20.34 2.76
CA LEU A 239 4.76 -19.20 1.87
C LEU A 239 3.38 -18.61 2.18
N LEU A 240 3.19 -17.32 1.89
CA LEU A 240 1.91 -16.64 2.08
C LEU A 240 1.18 -16.44 0.76
N ARG A 241 -0.16 -16.48 0.76
CA ARG A 241 -0.99 -16.14 -0.40
C ARG A 241 -1.13 -14.63 -0.57
N ASN A 242 0.00 -13.95 -0.65
CA ASN A 242 0.09 -12.50 -0.75
C ASN A 242 0.71 -12.03 -2.08
N PHE A 243 0.71 -10.71 -2.28
CA PHE A 243 1.34 -10.05 -3.40
C PHE A 243 1.67 -8.60 -3.09
N ASP A 244 2.71 -8.09 -3.74
CA ASP A 244 2.96 -6.66 -3.89
C ASP A 244 2.89 -6.31 -5.40
N LEU A 245 2.35 -5.15 -5.76
CA LEU A 245 2.37 -4.61 -7.13
C LEU A 245 3.43 -3.52 -7.20
N LEU A 246 4.41 -3.70 -8.07
CA LEU A 246 5.46 -2.74 -8.32
C LEU A 246 5.18 -2.00 -9.62
N ALA A 247 5.30 -0.67 -9.58
CA ALA A 247 5.38 0.18 -10.77
C ALA A 247 6.75 0.01 -11.45
N PRO A 248 6.86 0.27 -12.76
CA PRO A 248 8.14 0.32 -13.48
C PRO A 248 8.94 1.60 -13.12
N GLU A 249 10.02 1.86 -13.86
CA GLU A 249 10.78 3.13 -13.85
C GLU A 249 11.44 3.48 -12.49
N GLY A 250 11.62 2.50 -11.61
CA GLY A 250 12.23 2.69 -10.29
C GLY A 250 11.28 3.23 -9.21
N TYR A 251 9.96 3.30 -9.48
CA TYR A 251 8.98 3.76 -8.49
C TYR A 251 8.72 2.76 -7.35
N GLY A 252 8.90 1.46 -7.61
CA GLY A 252 8.72 0.40 -6.62
C GLY A 252 7.25 0.12 -6.28
N GLU A 253 7.00 -0.36 -5.06
CA GLU A 253 5.69 -0.82 -4.59
C GLU A 253 4.61 0.28 -4.59
N LEU A 254 3.51 0.02 -5.29
CA LEU A 254 2.26 0.81 -5.26
C LEU A 254 1.20 0.20 -4.34
N CYS A 255 1.16 -1.13 -4.26
CA CYS A 255 0.09 -1.88 -3.62
C CYS A 255 0.64 -3.10 -2.89
N SER A 256 0.08 -3.43 -1.73
CA SER A 256 0.30 -4.71 -1.06
C SER A 256 -1.02 -5.35 -0.68
N GLY A 257 -1.14 -6.66 -0.88
CA GLY A 257 -2.38 -7.40 -0.71
C GLY A 257 -2.18 -8.85 -0.35
N SER A 258 -3.25 -9.47 0.15
CA SER A 258 -3.23 -10.88 0.53
C SER A 258 -4.61 -11.49 0.56
N GLN A 259 -4.65 -12.81 0.41
CA GLN A 259 -5.76 -13.59 0.90
C GLN A 259 -5.64 -13.70 2.43
N ARG A 260 -6.75 -13.49 3.14
CA ARG A 260 -6.80 -13.51 4.60
C ARG A 260 -7.34 -14.83 5.11
N THR A 261 -6.76 -15.31 6.20
CA THR A 261 -7.37 -16.40 6.97
C THR A 261 -8.50 -15.84 7.83
N ASN A 262 -9.50 -16.68 8.10
CA ASN A 262 -10.53 -16.44 9.12
C ASN A 262 -10.54 -17.56 10.16
N ASP A 263 -9.52 -18.42 10.17
CA ASP A 263 -9.39 -19.48 11.17
C ASP A 263 -8.82 -18.90 12.47
N TYR A 264 -9.62 -18.96 13.54
CA TYR A 264 -9.24 -18.43 14.84
C TYR A 264 -7.94 -19.06 15.38
N ALA A 265 -7.78 -20.38 15.23
CA ALA A 265 -6.64 -21.08 15.79
C ALA A 265 -5.35 -20.76 15.01
N GLU A 266 -5.43 -20.65 13.69
CA GLU A 266 -4.36 -20.17 12.80
C GLU A 266 -3.94 -18.76 13.21
N ILE A 267 -4.88 -17.82 13.29
CA ILE A 267 -4.60 -16.41 13.65
C ILE A 267 -3.90 -16.32 15.01
N VAL A 268 -4.41 -17.00 16.04
CA VAL A 268 -3.81 -16.97 17.38
C VAL A 268 -2.42 -17.61 17.40
N THR A 269 -2.21 -18.67 16.62
CA THR A 269 -0.90 -19.30 16.46
C THR A 269 0.09 -18.33 15.83
N ARG A 270 -0.31 -17.69 14.73
CA ARG A 270 0.50 -16.70 14.02
C ARG A 270 0.83 -15.48 14.89
N MET A 271 -0.13 -14.98 15.66
CA MET A 271 0.12 -13.91 16.64
C MET A 271 1.22 -14.29 17.63
N ARG A 272 1.18 -15.52 18.17
CA ARG A 272 2.20 -16.00 19.12
C ARG A 272 3.57 -16.16 18.46
N GLU A 273 3.63 -16.66 17.23
CA GLU A 273 4.86 -16.79 16.45
C GLU A 273 5.54 -15.43 16.22
N THR A 274 4.76 -14.36 16.01
CA THR A 274 5.27 -13.00 15.79
C THR A 274 5.40 -12.16 17.07
N GLY A 275 5.14 -12.74 18.24
CA GLY A 275 5.22 -12.04 19.53
C GLY A 275 4.06 -11.07 19.82
N GLU A 276 3.00 -11.10 19.02
CA GLU A 276 1.78 -10.33 19.26
C GLU A 276 0.99 -10.94 20.42
N ASN A 277 0.42 -10.08 21.28
CA ASN A 277 -0.41 -10.53 22.40
C ASN A 277 -1.88 -10.64 21.97
N PRO A 278 -2.46 -11.86 21.84
CA PRO A 278 -3.84 -12.04 21.37
C PRO A 278 -4.87 -11.30 22.22
N GLN A 279 -4.60 -11.09 23.52
CA GLN A 279 -5.52 -10.39 24.42
C GLN A 279 -5.78 -8.94 23.99
N LYS A 280 -4.80 -8.27 23.36
CA LYS A 280 -4.99 -6.91 22.84
C LYS A 280 -5.94 -6.87 21.64
N TYR A 281 -6.00 -7.95 20.88
CA TYR A 281 -6.84 -8.12 19.70
C TYR A 281 -8.18 -8.80 20.01
N ARG A 282 -8.55 -8.93 21.29
CA ARG A 282 -9.75 -9.67 21.73
C ARG A 282 -11.01 -9.25 20.95
N TRP A 283 -11.22 -7.95 20.76
CA TRP A 283 -12.39 -7.45 20.01
C TRP A 283 -12.46 -8.04 18.59
N TYR A 284 -11.34 -8.11 17.89
CA TYR A 284 -11.25 -8.64 16.53
C TYR A 284 -11.35 -10.17 16.53
N LEU A 285 -10.66 -10.82 17.47
CA LEU A 285 -10.68 -12.27 17.63
C LEU A 285 -12.08 -12.81 18.01
N ASP A 286 -12.85 -12.06 18.79
CA ASP A 286 -14.24 -12.39 19.11
C ASP A 286 -15.10 -12.30 17.83
N LEU A 287 -14.93 -11.27 17.00
CA LEU A 287 -15.61 -11.18 15.69
C LEU A 287 -15.22 -12.32 14.74
N VAL A 288 -13.95 -12.72 14.71
CA VAL A 288 -13.50 -13.89 13.92
C VAL A 288 -14.27 -15.15 14.33
N ARG A 289 -14.49 -15.38 15.63
CA ARG A 289 -15.31 -16.50 16.11
C ARG A 289 -16.77 -16.38 15.73
N GLU A 290 -17.30 -15.16 15.68
CA GLU A 290 -18.68 -14.86 15.30
C GLU A 290 -18.93 -14.99 13.79
N GLY A 291 -17.88 -15.15 12.98
CA GLY A 291 -17.99 -15.54 11.58
C GLY A 291 -17.54 -14.49 10.57
N VAL A 292 -16.51 -13.70 10.87
CA VAL A 292 -15.81 -12.92 9.84
C VAL A 292 -15.45 -13.85 8.67
N PRO A 293 -15.83 -13.53 7.42
CA PRO A 293 -15.57 -14.41 6.30
C PRO A 293 -14.08 -14.40 5.92
N ALA A 294 -13.61 -15.54 5.39
CA ALA A 294 -12.38 -15.55 4.62
C ALA A 294 -12.49 -14.53 3.49
N SER A 295 -11.40 -13.87 3.14
CA SER A 295 -11.43 -12.70 2.28
C SER A 295 -10.12 -12.54 1.52
N ALA A 296 -10.11 -11.65 0.54
CA ALA A 296 -8.89 -11.12 -0.01
C ALA A 296 -9.05 -9.61 -0.25
N GLY A 297 -7.94 -8.91 -0.15
CA GLY A 297 -7.93 -7.47 -0.27
C GLY A 297 -6.52 -6.92 -0.29
N PHE A 298 -6.44 -5.62 -0.57
CA PHE A 298 -5.19 -4.92 -0.78
C PHE A 298 -5.31 -3.46 -0.37
N GLY A 299 -4.17 -2.79 -0.25
CA GLY A 299 -4.09 -1.36 -0.04
C GLY A 299 -3.18 -0.74 -1.10
N ILE A 300 -3.65 0.33 -1.75
CA ILE A 300 -2.84 1.14 -2.69
C ILE A 300 -2.45 2.44 -1.99
N GLY A 301 -1.15 2.72 -1.91
CA GLY A 301 -0.67 4.01 -1.39
C GLY A 301 -1.04 5.14 -2.34
N VAL A 302 -1.90 6.06 -1.93
CA VAL A 302 -2.46 7.12 -2.78
C VAL A 302 -1.35 8.05 -3.25
N GLU A 303 -0.46 8.47 -2.36
CA GLU A 303 0.65 9.35 -2.67
C GLU A 303 1.69 8.64 -3.55
N ARG A 304 1.92 7.33 -3.36
CA ARG A 304 2.82 6.55 -4.22
C ARG A 304 2.27 6.38 -5.63
N LEU A 305 0.98 6.07 -5.77
CA LEU A 305 0.32 6.01 -7.08
C LEU A 305 0.34 7.37 -7.77
N THR A 306 0.05 8.44 -7.03
CA THR A 306 0.13 9.82 -7.55
C THR A 306 1.55 10.13 -8.02
N ARG A 307 2.57 9.81 -7.22
CA ARG A 307 3.98 9.99 -7.55
C ARG A 307 4.34 9.31 -8.87
N TYR A 308 3.93 8.05 -9.05
CA TYR A 308 4.14 7.29 -10.29
C TYR A 308 3.42 7.91 -11.49
N VAL A 309 2.14 8.24 -11.37
CA VAL A 309 1.34 8.76 -12.49
C VAL A 309 1.79 10.15 -12.91
N ALA A 310 2.12 11.01 -11.94
CA ALA A 310 2.58 12.38 -12.18
C ALA A 310 4.07 12.48 -12.54
N GLY A 311 4.83 11.39 -12.48
CA GLY A 311 6.26 11.41 -12.83
C GLY A 311 7.13 12.14 -11.80
N LEU A 312 6.77 12.08 -10.51
CA LEU A 312 7.40 12.88 -9.46
C LEU A 312 8.66 12.23 -8.87
N ASP A 313 9.67 13.04 -8.58
CA ASP A 313 10.92 12.59 -7.97
C ASP A 313 10.69 11.99 -6.59
N ALA A 314 9.87 12.63 -5.75
CA ALA A 314 9.63 12.23 -4.37
C ALA A 314 8.13 12.25 -3.98
N VAL A 315 7.74 11.30 -3.13
CA VAL A 315 6.34 11.10 -2.70
C VAL A 315 5.75 12.30 -1.97
N TRP A 316 6.56 13.13 -1.31
CA TRP A 316 6.07 14.32 -0.61
C TRP A 316 5.45 15.34 -1.57
N GLN A 317 5.86 15.35 -2.84
CA GLN A 317 5.28 16.23 -3.88
C GLN A 317 3.82 15.86 -4.19
N ALA A 318 3.40 14.65 -3.83
CA ALA A 318 2.03 14.19 -3.94
C ALA A 318 1.18 14.45 -2.67
N SER A 319 1.69 15.24 -1.71
CA SER A 319 0.93 15.62 -0.50
C SER A 319 0.90 17.13 -0.35
N ALA A 320 -0.24 17.67 0.05
CA ALA A 320 -0.39 19.10 0.32
C ALA A 320 0.38 19.54 1.58
N PHE A 321 0.49 18.66 2.58
CA PHE A 321 1.16 18.91 3.86
C PHE A 321 2.00 17.69 4.24
N PRO A 322 3.13 17.44 3.54
CA PRO A 322 3.88 16.22 3.72
C PRO A 322 4.52 16.12 5.11
N LYS A 323 4.42 14.95 5.72
CA LYS A 323 5.13 14.59 6.95
C LYS A 323 6.32 13.68 6.60
N VAL A 324 7.47 14.27 6.33
CA VAL A 324 8.72 13.51 6.08
C VAL A 324 9.42 13.25 7.42
N ALA A 325 10.05 12.08 7.56
CA ALA A 325 10.75 11.71 8.79
C ALA A 325 11.76 12.79 9.20
N GLY A 326 11.73 13.22 10.46
CA GLY A 326 12.63 14.25 10.99
C GLY A 326 12.41 15.69 10.48
N VAL A 327 11.49 15.93 9.55
CA VAL A 327 11.17 17.27 9.06
C VAL A 327 9.98 17.83 9.83
N VAL A 328 10.16 18.97 10.48
CA VAL A 328 9.07 19.68 11.17
C VAL A 328 8.32 20.54 10.15
N SER A 329 7.05 20.19 9.88
CA SER A 329 6.17 20.89 8.94
C SER A 329 4.75 21.06 9.50
N PRO A 330 4.03 22.16 9.17
CA PRO A 330 2.61 22.33 9.44
C PRO A 330 1.75 21.20 8.87
#